data_AF-A0A7M3W6Y7-F1
#
_entry.id   AF-A0A7M3W6Y7-F1
#
_cell.length_a   1.000
_cell.length_b   1.000
_cell.length_c   1.000
_cell.angle_alpha   90.00
_cell.angle_beta   90.00
_cell.angle_gamma   90.00
#
_symmetry.space_group_name_H-M   'P 1'
#
loop_
_entity.id
_entity.type
_entity.pdbx_description
1 polymer ?
#
loop_
_entity_poly.entity_id
_entity_poly.type
_entity_poly.pdbx_seq_one_letter_code
_entity_poly.pdbx_strand_id
1 'polypeptide(L)'
;MQSVRIGLVGKPNVGKSTFFSAATLAQVDIANYPFCTIDPNVGVAFVEARLACPCKELREKLEADGRLKPAADDDPRQGSLCEPRTGSCVGHRRSVPVALVDVAGLVPGASEGRGRGNAFLSDLANCDVLIQVVDAAGSTDLEGQFRGASATTEEAVQSVRAEIEFLEHELDAWIGGLLEDGWNRGVRRVQAEGEKGLTSFIQERLSGLGATSTLVAQGMLNFNAVHESDQQPWDWDAASLHLLGKCMRTQLFPIVYAANKMDIAPPGVLDSFPDRTMVACMADMELALRRATSSGLIDYQSGSSTFELQKDATLNDAQKKALAHMNERLQSANGTGLAKLLDEVLFDQLNHIVVYPVQDETHWVDGDGRVLPDALVVPVGLHAKALAGRVHTDLEAGFIRGVDGRTRRVVGADHEMSDGDVLKIHA
;
A
#
# COMPACT_ATOMS: atom_id res chain seq x y z
N MET A 1 -17.13 -2.52 1.90
CA MET A 1 -16.21 -1.81 0.98
C MET A 1 -14.79 -2.25 1.35
N GLN A 2 -14.10 -3.01 0.51
CA GLN A 2 -12.69 -3.37 0.74
C GLN A 2 -11.81 -2.18 0.35
N SER A 3 -11.29 -1.47 1.34
CA SER A 3 -10.17 -0.54 1.17
C SER A 3 -8.87 -1.33 1.09
N VAL A 4 -7.94 -0.92 0.23
CA VAL A 4 -6.58 -1.48 0.17
C VAL A 4 -5.92 -1.40 1.55
N ARG A 5 -5.35 -2.51 2.01
CA ARG A 5 -4.65 -2.66 3.29
C ARG A 5 -3.19 -3.02 3.06
N ILE A 6 -2.30 -2.14 3.52
CA ILE A 6 -0.85 -2.28 3.41
C ILE A 6 -0.31 -2.65 4.79
N GLY A 7 0.32 -3.81 4.92
CA GLY A 7 0.92 -4.27 6.17
C GLY A 7 2.36 -3.79 6.32
N LEU A 8 2.69 -3.08 7.39
CA LEU A 8 4.06 -2.74 7.74
C LEU A 8 4.68 -3.82 8.61
N VAL A 9 5.78 -4.38 8.13
CA VAL A 9 6.58 -5.39 8.84
C VAL A 9 8.04 -4.94 8.92
N GLY A 10 8.78 -5.52 9.85
CA GLY A 10 10.18 -5.16 10.09
C GLY A 10 10.57 -5.46 11.52
N LYS A 11 11.86 -5.66 11.77
CA LYS A 11 12.37 -5.92 13.11
C LYS A 11 12.28 -4.65 14.00
N PRO A 12 12.46 -4.76 15.32
CA PRO A 12 12.49 -3.59 16.19
C PRO A 12 13.57 -2.56 15.78
N ASN A 13 13.34 -1.28 16.06
CA ASN A 13 14.30 -0.17 15.87
C ASN A 13 14.77 0.13 14.44
N VAL A 14 14.15 -0.45 13.41
CA VAL A 14 14.38 -0.06 11.99
C VAL A 14 13.64 1.19 11.57
N GLY A 15 12.74 1.70 12.41
CA GLY A 15 11.91 2.86 12.14
C GLY A 15 10.50 2.54 11.61
N LYS A 16 10.02 1.30 11.78
CA LYS A 16 8.65 0.88 11.44
C LYS A 16 7.56 1.77 12.05
N SER A 17 7.59 1.98 13.38
CA SER A 17 6.61 2.83 14.07
C SER A 17 6.73 4.31 13.69
N THR A 18 7.95 4.77 13.40
CA THR A 18 8.21 6.12 12.87
C THR A 18 7.59 6.28 11.49
N PHE A 19 7.78 5.29 10.60
CA PHE A 19 7.18 5.24 9.27
C PHE A 19 5.66 5.26 9.37
N PHE A 20 5.07 4.40 10.20
CA PHE A 20 3.63 4.35 10.42
C PHE A 20 3.08 5.72 10.87
N SER A 21 3.74 6.35 11.84
CA SER A 21 3.36 7.68 12.34
C SER A 21 3.49 8.77 11.27
N ALA A 22 4.57 8.73 10.48
CA ALA A 22 4.83 9.70 9.41
C ALA A 22 3.83 9.59 8.25
N ALA A 23 3.48 8.37 7.86
CA ALA A 23 2.56 8.08 6.77
C ALA A 23 1.09 8.36 7.13
N THR A 24 0.70 8.12 8.37
CA THR A 24 -0.69 8.27 8.83
C THR A 24 -0.99 9.66 9.40
N LEU A 25 0.05 10.43 9.77
CA LEU A 25 -0.07 11.76 10.37
C LEU A 25 -1.01 11.79 11.60
N ALA A 26 -1.22 10.64 12.27
CA ALA A 26 -2.19 10.53 13.34
C ALA A 26 -1.82 11.39 14.56
N GLN A 27 -2.55 12.49 14.76
CA GLN A 27 -3.17 12.75 16.06
C GLN A 27 -4.59 12.20 15.94
N VAL A 28 -4.91 11.15 16.68
CA VAL A 28 -6.23 10.51 16.58
C VAL A 28 -7.30 11.51 17.02
N ASP A 29 -8.01 12.08 16.05
CA ASP A 29 -9.31 12.71 16.26
C ASP A 29 -10.39 11.97 15.46
N ILE A 30 -11.44 11.63 16.19
CA ILE A 30 -12.50 10.69 15.85
C ILE A 30 -13.39 11.31 14.76
N ALA A 31 -13.11 10.98 13.50
CA ALA A 31 -14.10 11.06 12.44
C ALA A 31 -14.73 9.67 12.24
N ASN A 32 -16.06 9.64 12.07
CA ASN A 32 -16.81 8.43 11.75
C ASN A 32 -16.47 7.95 10.33
N TYR A 33 -15.31 7.33 10.16
CA TYR A 33 -15.04 6.53 8.97
C TYR A 33 -15.85 5.23 9.08
N PRO A 34 -16.46 4.70 8.00
CA PRO A 34 -17.32 3.50 8.05
C PRO A 34 -16.63 2.18 8.50
N PHE A 35 -15.39 2.25 8.99
CA PHE A 35 -14.50 1.09 9.19
C PHE A 35 -13.75 1.10 10.53
N CYS A 36 -14.09 1.97 11.47
CA CYS A 36 -13.46 1.92 12.80
C CYS A 36 -14.08 0.81 13.67
N THR A 37 -13.73 -0.44 13.40
CA THR A 37 -13.46 -1.37 14.51
C THR A 37 -12.11 -0.97 15.08
N ILE A 38 -12.07 -0.67 16.37
CA ILE A 38 -10.89 -0.17 17.10
C ILE A 38 -9.86 -1.30 17.20
N ASP A 39 -9.09 -1.53 16.14
CA ASP A 39 -7.79 -2.19 16.22
C ASP A 39 -6.72 -1.10 16.32
N PRO A 40 -5.96 -1.02 17.43
CA PRO A 40 -5.03 0.09 17.71
C PRO A 40 -3.86 0.20 16.73
N ASN A 41 -3.75 -0.72 15.76
CA ASN A 41 -2.66 -0.82 14.81
C ASN A 41 -3.06 -0.48 13.37
N VAL A 42 -4.28 0.02 13.12
CA VAL A 42 -4.70 0.43 11.76
C VAL A 42 -4.78 1.95 11.66
N GLY A 43 -4.05 2.54 10.72
CA GLY A 43 -4.10 3.96 10.38
C GLY A 43 -4.50 4.18 8.93
N VAL A 44 -4.79 5.43 8.57
CA VAL A 44 -5.08 5.82 7.18
C VAL A 44 -3.92 6.67 6.68
N ALA A 45 -3.29 6.22 5.60
CA ALA A 45 -2.35 7.03 4.84
C ALA A 45 -3.03 7.58 3.59
N PHE A 46 -2.49 8.66 3.04
CA PHE A 46 -3.02 9.30 1.84
C PHE A 46 -1.97 9.26 0.72
N VAL A 47 -2.37 8.75 -0.44
CA VAL A 47 -1.55 8.65 -1.66
C VAL A 47 -2.12 9.60 -2.70
N GLU A 48 -1.29 10.32 -3.44
CA GLU A 48 -1.77 11.15 -4.54
C GLU A 48 -2.14 10.30 -5.75
N ALA A 49 -3.30 10.57 -6.35
CA ALA A 49 -3.63 10.03 -7.65
C ALA A 49 -2.61 10.52 -8.69
N ARG A 50 -2.12 9.62 -9.54
CA ARG A 50 -1.15 9.93 -10.59
C ARG A 50 -1.71 10.88 -11.64
N LEU A 51 -2.98 10.73 -11.99
CA LEU A 51 -3.68 11.64 -12.88
C LEU A 51 -4.26 12.86 -12.14
N ALA A 52 -4.34 13.97 -12.86
CA ALA A 52 -5.05 15.15 -12.36
C ALA A 52 -6.51 14.79 -12.09
N CYS A 53 -7.02 15.27 -10.95
CA CYS A 53 -8.41 15.14 -10.56
C CYS A 53 -9.31 15.66 -11.68
N PRO A 54 -10.39 14.94 -12.03
CA PRO A 54 -11.30 15.36 -13.09
C PRO A 54 -11.85 16.78 -12.88
N CYS A 55 -11.91 17.27 -11.63
CA CYS A 55 -12.33 18.63 -11.33
C CYS A 55 -11.54 19.72 -12.08
N LYS A 56 -10.33 19.42 -12.59
CA LYS A 56 -9.58 20.30 -13.49
C LYS A 56 -10.35 20.54 -14.80
N GLU A 57 -10.77 19.48 -15.46
CA GLU A 57 -11.53 19.58 -16.72
C GLU A 57 -12.89 20.25 -16.49
N LEU A 58 -13.54 19.99 -15.35
CA LEU A 58 -14.79 20.65 -14.99
C LEU A 58 -14.58 22.15 -14.81
N ARG A 59 -13.49 22.55 -14.14
CA ARG A 59 -13.11 23.94 -13.96
C ARG A 59 -12.85 24.65 -15.27
N GLU A 60 -12.01 24.06 -16.12
CA GLU A 60 -11.69 24.61 -17.44
C GLU A 60 -12.95 24.84 -18.29
N LYS A 61 -13.91 23.90 -18.26
CA LYS A 61 -15.21 24.06 -18.92
C LYS A 61 -16.03 25.22 -18.34
N LEU A 62 -16.14 25.30 -17.01
CA LEU A 62 -16.92 26.37 -16.35
C LEU A 62 -16.30 27.76 -16.54
N GLU A 63 -14.97 27.86 -16.57
CA GLU A 63 -14.26 29.11 -16.85
C GLU A 63 -14.43 29.52 -18.32
N ALA A 64 -14.33 28.58 -19.26
CA ALA A 64 -14.56 28.82 -20.69
C ALA A 64 -16.00 29.29 -20.99
N ASP A 65 -16.98 28.74 -20.26
CA ASP A 65 -18.38 29.14 -20.35
C ASP A 65 -18.70 30.46 -19.62
N GLY A 66 -17.72 31.07 -18.93
CA GLY A 66 -17.90 32.28 -18.13
C GLY A 66 -18.73 32.09 -16.86
N ARG A 67 -18.96 30.84 -16.45
CA ARG A 67 -19.73 30.45 -15.25
C ARG A 67 -18.88 30.45 -13.98
N LEU A 68 -17.56 30.42 -14.12
CA LEU A 68 -16.61 30.47 -13.03
C LEU A 68 -15.48 31.46 -13.37
N LYS A 69 -14.98 32.17 -12.36
CA LYS A 69 -13.81 33.04 -12.51
C LYS A 69 -12.52 32.23 -12.35
N PRO A 70 -11.41 32.67 -12.95
CA PRO A 70 -10.08 32.11 -12.67
C PRO A 70 -9.79 32.04 -11.18
N ALA A 71 -9.01 31.04 -10.77
CA ALA A 71 -8.61 30.88 -9.38
C ALA A 71 -7.81 32.10 -8.95
N ALA A 72 -8.08 32.61 -7.74
CA ALA A 72 -7.21 33.61 -7.15
C ALA A 72 -5.87 32.96 -6.77
N ASP A 73 -4.79 33.73 -6.80
CA ASP A 73 -3.45 33.24 -6.45
C ASP A 73 -3.36 32.76 -4.99
N ASP A 74 -4.28 33.21 -4.14
CA ASP A 74 -4.40 32.86 -2.72
C ASP A 74 -5.45 31.78 -2.44
N ASP A 75 -6.01 31.12 -3.46
CA ASP A 75 -6.94 30.01 -3.27
C ASP A 75 -6.24 28.85 -2.54
N PRO A 76 -6.66 28.48 -1.31
CA PRO A 76 -6.02 27.41 -0.54
C PRO A 76 -6.13 26.04 -1.23
N ARG A 77 -7.08 25.87 -2.15
CA ARG A 77 -7.28 24.64 -2.91
C ARG A 77 -6.65 24.70 -4.30
N GLN A 78 -5.98 25.82 -4.61
CA GLN A 78 -5.28 26.11 -5.86
C GLN A 78 -6.10 25.68 -7.08
N GLY A 79 -7.37 26.07 -7.11
CA GLY A 79 -8.24 25.79 -8.23
C GLY A 79 -9.14 24.55 -8.10
N SER A 80 -8.93 23.67 -7.11
CA SER A 80 -9.67 22.40 -7.05
C SER A 80 -11.16 22.59 -6.70
N LEU A 81 -12.06 22.09 -7.54
CA LEU A 81 -13.52 22.21 -7.34
C LEU A 81 -14.15 21.07 -6.53
N CYS A 82 -13.53 19.88 -6.53
CA CYS A 82 -14.15 18.70 -5.91
C CYS A 82 -14.30 18.86 -4.39
N GLU A 83 -15.29 18.25 -3.76
CA GLU A 83 -15.55 18.31 -2.33
C GLU A 83 -15.37 16.91 -1.70
N PRO A 84 -14.12 16.48 -1.46
CA PRO A 84 -13.81 15.13 -1.00
C PRO A 84 -14.53 14.75 0.29
N ARG A 85 -15.19 13.59 0.31
CA ARG A 85 -15.62 12.91 1.56
C ARG A 85 -14.42 12.32 2.31
N THR A 86 -13.43 11.85 1.57
CA THR A 86 -12.17 11.31 2.08
C THR A 86 -10.98 11.90 1.35
N GLY A 87 -9.91 12.19 2.09
CA GLY A 87 -8.71 12.81 1.54
C GLY A 87 -8.89 14.30 1.26
N SER A 88 -8.08 14.82 0.36
CA SER A 88 -7.98 16.23 0.01
C SER A 88 -7.78 16.39 -1.49
N CYS A 89 -8.02 17.60 -1.99
CA CYS A 89 -7.61 17.95 -3.35
C CYS A 89 -7.17 19.40 -3.40
N VAL A 90 -5.90 19.59 -3.76
CA VAL A 90 -5.20 20.87 -3.88
C VAL A 90 -4.48 20.85 -5.23
N GLY A 91 -4.57 21.92 -6.01
CA GLY A 91 -3.90 22.00 -7.32
C GLY A 91 -4.36 20.92 -8.31
N HIS A 92 -5.61 20.48 -8.20
CA HIS A 92 -6.16 19.33 -8.93
C HIS A 92 -5.42 18.01 -8.69
N ARG A 93 -4.68 17.86 -7.59
CA ARG A 93 -4.07 16.61 -7.15
C ARG A 93 -4.96 15.99 -6.08
N ARG A 94 -5.59 14.86 -6.38
CA ARG A 94 -6.51 14.19 -5.44
C ARG A 94 -5.70 13.24 -4.57
N SER A 95 -5.84 13.33 -3.26
CA SER A 95 -5.33 12.31 -2.35
C SER A 95 -6.40 11.28 -2.03
N VAL A 96 -6.03 10.00 -2.08
CA VAL A 96 -6.89 8.85 -1.85
C VAL A 96 -6.44 8.08 -0.62
N PRO A 97 -7.38 7.60 0.22
CA PRO A 97 -7.04 6.89 1.45
C PRO A 97 -6.60 5.45 1.14
N VAL A 98 -5.54 5.01 1.82
CA VAL A 98 -5.13 3.60 1.93
C VAL A 98 -5.02 3.23 3.40
N ALA A 99 -5.44 2.03 3.78
CA ALA A 99 -5.29 1.55 5.14
C ALA A 99 -3.85 1.04 5.33
N LEU A 100 -3.21 1.48 6.40
CA LEU A 100 -1.88 1.06 6.80
C LEU A 100 -2.01 0.28 8.11
N VAL A 101 -1.48 -0.93 8.16
CA VAL A 101 -1.59 -1.84 9.32
C VAL A 101 -0.20 -2.00 9.91
N ASP A 102 -0.01 -1.60 11.17
CA ASP A 102 1.24 -1.84 11.90
C ASP A 102 1.27 -3.28 12.40
N VAL A 103 1.89 -4.17 11.62
CA VAL A 103 1.97 -5.58 11.97
C VAL A 103 3.06 -5.74 13.04
N ALA A 104 2.75 -6.43 14.14
CA ALA A 104 3.73 -6.69 15.20
C ALA A 104 4.95 -7.43 14.63
N GLY A 105 6.16 -7.18 15.13
CA GLY A 105 7.36 -7.85 14.60
C GLY A 105 7.32 -9.37 14.81
N LEU A 106 7.77 -10.15 13.82
CA LEU A 106 8.06 -11.58 14.00
C LEU A 106 9.26 -11.74 14.94
N VAL A 107 9.07 -12.55 15.97
CA VAL A 107 10.16 -13.02 16.84
C VAL A 107 10.70 -14.31 16.23
N PRO A 108 12.03 -14.56 16.25
CA PRO A 108 12.60 -15.83 15.82
C PRO A 108 11.89 -17.04 16.45
N GLY A 109 11.52 -18.02 15.62
CA GLY A 109 10.79 -19.22 16.06
C GLY A 109 9.28 -19.02 16.25
N ALA A 110 8.69 -17.97 15.68
CA ALA A 110 7.24 -17.80 15.63
C ALA A 110 6.53 -18.92 14.86
N SER A 111 7.19 -19.45 13.82
CA SER A 111 6.77 -20.63 13.04
C SER A 111 6.70 -21.93 13.87
N GLU A 112 7.46 -22.05 14.97
CA GLU A 112 7.48 -23.22 15.87
C GLU A 112 6.43 -23.13 17.01
N GLY A 113 5.50 -22.17 16.97
CA GLY A 113 4.42 -22.03 17.95
C GLY A 113 4.81 -21.31 19.25
N ARG A 114 5.97 -20.64 19.31
CA ARG A 114 6.37 -19.80 20.46
C ARG A 114 5.64 -18.45 20.47
N GLY A 115 4.36 -18.46 20.87
CA GLY A 115 3.58 -17.27 21.24
C GLY A 115 3.13 -16.37 20.08
N ARG A 116 1.99 -15.66 20.26
CA ARG A 116 1.34 -14.63 19.41
C ARG A 116 1.24 -14.84 17.88
N GLY A 117 1.75 -15.93 17.31
CA GLY A 117 1.79 -16.20 15.87
C GLY A 117 0.42 -16.06 15.20
N ASN A 118 -0.63 -16.68 15.75
CA ASN A 118 -1.96 -16.62 15.14
C ASN A 118 -2.54 -15.19 15.03
N ALA A 119 -2.21 -14.28 15.96
CA ALA A 119 -2.66 -12.89 15.89
C ALA A 119 -1.86 -12.10 14.83
N PHE A 120 -0.54 -12.26 14.83
CA PHE A 120 0.34 -11.69 13.80
C PHE A 120 -0.07 -12.12 12.38
N LEU A 121 -0.41 -13.39 12.22
CA LEU A 121 -0.78 -13.97 10.93
C LEU A 121 -2.19 -13.54 10.51
N SER A 122 -3.11 -13.36 11.47
CA SER A 122 -4.40 -12.75 11.20
C SER A 122 -4.25 -11.31 10.70
N ASP A 123 -3.30 -10.54 11.25
CA ASP A 123 -3.02 -9.19 10.78
C ASP A 123 -2.44 -9.21 9.36
N LEU A 124 -1.51 -10.12 9.07
CA LEU A 124 -0.97 -10.32 7.72
C LEU A 124 -2.01 -10.76 6.70
N ALA A 125 -2.86 -11.74 7.04
CA ALA A 125 -3.90 -12.29 6.16
C ALA A 125 -4.93 -11.24 5.73
N ASN A 126 -5.03 -10.14 6.47
CA ASN A 126 -5.91 -9.03 6.18
C ASN A 126 -5.24 -7.93 5.34
N CYS A 127 -3.98 -8.09 4.93
CA CYS A 127 -3.25 -7.14 4.11
C CYS A 127 -3.16 -7.63 2.65
N ASP A 128 -3.29 -6.71 1.70
CA ASP A 128 -3.16 -7.00 0.27
C ASP A 128 -1.68 -7.03 -0.17
N VAL A 129 -0.81 -6.32 0.56
CA VAL A 129 0.63 -6.21 0.30
C VAL A 129 1.37 -5.87 1.58
N LEU A 130 2.63 -6.30 1.67
CA LEU A 130 3.51 -5.99 2.79
C LEU A 130 4.59 -4.99 2.37
N ILE A 131 4.84 -4.00 3.23
CA ILE A 131 6.03 -3.18 3.20
C ILE A 131 6.95 -3.64 4.33
N GLN A 132 8.09 -4.24 3.98
CA GLN A 132 9.15 -4.52 4.94
C GLN A 132 10.04 -3.30 5.11
N VAL A 133 10.02 -2.69 6.29
CA VAL A 133 10.94 -1.62 6.67
C VAL A 133 12.25 -2.24 7.11
N VAL A 134 13.34 -1.94 6.40
CA VAL A 134 14.69 -2.45 6.67
C VAL A 134 15.64 -1.32 7.05
N ASP A 135 16.65 -1.62 7.88
CA ASP A 135 17.67 -0.65 8.28
C ASP A 135 18.80 -0.57 7.26
N ALA A 136 18.69 0.36 6.31
CA ALA A 136 19.69 0.53 5.24
C ALA A 136 21.06 1.00 5.75
N ALA A 137 21.12 1.55 6.97
CA ALA A 137 22.37 1.96 7.60
C ALA A 137 23.10 0.82 8.33
N GLY A 138 22.49 -0.38 8.35
CA GLY A 138 23.02 -1.54 9.05
C GLY A 138 23.25 -1.29 10.55
N SER A 139 22.51 -0.34 11.13
CA SER A 139 22.80 0.17 12.48
C SER A 139 22.31 -0.73 13.62
N THR A 140 21.54 -1.75 13.28
CA THR A 140 20.87 -2.67 14.20
C THR A 140 21.07 -4.13 13.79
N ASP A 141 21.15 -5.03 14.75
CA ASP A 141 21.12 -6.49 14.48
C ASP A 141 19.70 -7.02 14.28
N LEU A 142 19.54 -8.34 14.10
CA LEU A 142 18.25 -8.98 13.83
C LEU A 142 17.26 -8.86 14.99
N GLU A 143 17.74 -8.69 16.23
CA GLU A 143 16.88 -8.44 17.40
C GLU A 143 16.52 -6.96 17.53
N GLY A 144 17.07 -6.09 16.68
CA GLY A 144 16.89 -4.65 16.72
C GLY A 144 17.80 -3.96 17.74
N GLN A 145 18.83 -4.64 18.27
CA GLN A 145 19.79 -3.99 19.17
C GLN A 145 20.75 -3.11 18.38
N PHE A 146 20.98 -1.91 18.87
CA PHE A 146 21.85 -0.93 18.21
C PHE A 146 23.32 -1.34 18.32
N ARG A 147 24.03 -1.38 17.19
CA ARG A 147 25.45 -1.73 17.12
C ARG A 147 26.35 -0.57 16.65
N GLY A 148 25.78 0.62 16.47
CA GLY A 148 26.42 1.71 15.74
C GLY A 148 26.11 1.62 14.25
N ALA A 149 26.17 2.75 13.53
CA ALA A 149 26.01 2.74 12.07
C ALA A 149 27.14 1.92 11.42
N SER A 150 26.82 1.14 10.38
CA SER A 150 27.84 0.40 9.63
C SER A 150 28.91 1.34 9.10
N ALA A 151 30.17 0.95 9.24
CA ALA A 151 31.29 1.76 8.78
C ALA A 151 31.50 1.63 7.26
N THR A 152 31.01 0.53 6.67
CA THR A 152 31.21 0.19 5.25
C THR A 152 29.90 -0.17 4.56
N THR A 153 29.85 0.00 3.22
CA THR A 153 28.71 -0.37 2.39
C THR A 153 28.46 -1.88 2.44
N GLU A 154 29.51 -2.69 2.45
CA GLU A 154 29.41 -4.16 2.48
C GLU A 154 28.73 -4.66 3.75
N GLU A 155 29.08 -4.13 4.93
CA GLU A 155 28.45 -4.49 6.20
C GLU A 155 26.96 -4.13 6.21
N ALA A 156 26.60 -2.95 5.71
CA ALA A 156 25.21 -2.52 5.62
C ALA A 156 24.40 -3.43 4.69
N VAL A 157 24.95 -3.76 3.51
CA VAL A 157 24.32 -4.69 2.55
C VAL A 157 24.11 -6.07 3.16
N GLN A 158 25.09 -6.63 3.88
CA GLN A 158 24.93 -7.92 4.54
C GLN A 158 23.85 -7.88 5.63
N SER A 159 23.79 -6.79 6.40
CA SER A 159 22.76 -6.60 7.43
C SER A 159 21.35 -6.54 6.83
N VAL A 160 21.16 -5.75 5.77
CA VAL A 160 19.89 -5.64 5.05
C VAL A 160 19.48 -6.99 4.44
N ARG A 161 20.43 -7.70 3.80
CA ARG A 161 20.17 -9.02 3.21
C ARG A 161 19.71 -10.02 4.26
N ALA A 162 20.41 -10.10 5.39
CA ALA A 162 20.04 -11.00 6.48
C ALA A 162 18.64 -10.69 7.04
N GLU A 163 18.27 -9.42 7.14
CA GLU A 163 16.95 -9.00 7.60
C GLU A 163 15.82 -9.38 6.62
N ILE A 164 16.04 -9.20 5.31
CA ILE A 164 15.09 -9.60 4.28
C ILE A 164 14.91 -11.12 4.29
N GLU A 165 16.02 -11.86 4.21
CA GLU A 165 16.00 -13.31 4.12
C GLU A 165 15.39 -13.94 5.38
N PHE A 166 15.59 -13.35 6.56
CA PHE A 166 14.97 -13.82 7.80
C PHE A 166 13.44 -13.80 7.74
N LEU A 167 12.84 -12.68 7.32
CA LEU A 167 11.38 -12.56 7.22
C LEU A 167 10.82 -13.56 6.20
N GLU A 168 11.48 -13.68 5.05
CA GLU A 168 11.07 -14.60 3.99
C GLU A 168 11.11 -16.05 4.45
N HIS A 169 12.18 -16.46 5.11
CA HIS A 169 12.30 -17.83 5.62
C HIS A 169 11.24 -18.14 6.69
N GLU A 170 10.93 -17.21 7.59
CA GLU A 170 9.89 -17.43 8.60
C GLU A 170 8.50 -17.59 7.97
N LEU A 171 8.16 -16.75 6.98
CA LEU A 171 6.88 -16.86 6.26
C LEU A 171 6.82 -18.15 5.42
N ASP A 172 7.88 -18.48 4.68
CA ASP A 172 7.97 -19.67 3.85
C ASP A 172 7.89 -20.95 4.71
N ALA A 173 8.61 -20.99 5.84
CA ALA A 173 8.59 -22.12 6.77
C ALA A 173 7.21 -22.33 7.38
N TRP A 174 6.52 -21.25 7.74
CA TRP A 174 5.18 -21.33 8.30
C TRP A 174 4.14 -21.79 7.28
N ILE A 175 4.11 -21.23 6.07
CA ILE A 175 3.18 -21.69 5.02
C ILE A 175 3.48 -23.14 4.63
N GLY A 176 4.77 -23.51 4.53
CA GLY A 176 5.18 -24.90 4.33
C GLY A 176 4.66 -25.82 5.43
N GLY A 177 4.80 -25.41 6.69
CA GLY A 177 4.28 -26.15 7.85
C GLY A 177 2.77 -26.30 7.86
N LEU A 178 2.01 -25.29 7.39
CA LEU A 178 0.54 -25.40 7.23
C LEU A 178 0.14 -26.43 6.16
N LEU A 179 0.93 -26.55 5.09
CA LEU A 179 0.70 -27.52 4.02
C LEU A 179 1.11 -28.92 4.46
N GLU A 180 2.22 -29.04 5.18
CA GLU A 180 2.68 -30.27 5.80
C GLU A 180 1.69 -30.79 6.84
N ASP A 181 1.10 -29.90 7.64
CA ASP A 181 0.09 -30.25 8.64
C ASP A 181 -1.18 -30.80 8.00
N GLY A 182 -1.23 -32.13 7.94
CA GLY A 182 -2.29 -32.92 7.35
C GLY A 182 -2.20 -33.04 5.83
N TRP A 183 -0.97 -32.99 5.29
CA TRP A 183 -0.66 -33.45 3.94
C TRP A 183 -1.16 -34.88 3.68
N ASN A 184 -1.13 -35.75 4.68
CA ASN A 184 -1.71 -37.11 4.61
C ASN A 184 -3.17 -37.14 4.11
N ARG A 185 -3.98 -36.11 4.44
CA ARG A 185 -5.35 -35.97 3.90
C ARG A 185 -5.33 -35.42 2.48
N GLY A 186 -4.43 -34.47 2.20
CA GLY A 186 -4.16 -33.95 0.86
C GLY A 186 -3.82 -35.06 -0.13
N VAL A 187 -2.85 -35.93 0.21
CA VAL A 187 -2.45 -37.10 -0.59
C VAL A 187 -3.65 -37.93 -1.05
N ARG A 188 -4.57 -38.28 -0.14
CA ARG A 188 -5.76 -39.06 -0.46
C ARG A 188 -6.69 -38.34 -1.44
N ARG A 189 -6.84 -37.02 -1.31
CA ARG A 189 -7.61 -36.21 -2.26
C ARG A 189 -6.93 -36.14 -3.61
N VAL A 190 -5.62 -35.93 -3.66
CA VAL A 190 -4.87 -35.91 -4.92
C VAL A 190 -4.96 -37.25 -5.65
N GLN A 191 -4.88 -38.37 -4.94
CA GLN A 191 -5.04 -39.71 -5.54
C GLN A 191 -6.46 -39.94 -6.09
N ALA A 192 -7.48 -39.35 -5.49
CA ALA A 192 -8.88 -39.51 -5.93
C ALA A 192 -9.28 -38.55 -7.05
N GLU A 193 -8.81 -37.30 -7.00
CA GLU A 193 -9.30 -36.19 -7.83
C GLU A 193 -8.21 -35.56 -8.73
N GLY A 194 -6.97 -36.05 -8.63
CA GLY A 194 -5.81 -35.53 -9.37
C GLY A 194 -5.46 -34.10 -8.97
N GLU A 195 -5.10 -33.28 -9.97
CA GLU A 195 -4.70 -31.88 -9.79
C GLU A 195 -5.77 -31.02 -9.11
N LYS A 196 -7.05 -31.29 -9.36
CA LYS A 196 -8.17 -30.61 -8.68
C LYS A 196 -8.20 -30.88 -7.17
N GLY A 197 -7.82 -32.10 -6.78
CA GLY A 197 -7.69 -32.47 -5.37
C GLY A 197 -6.54 -31.72 -4.69
N LEU A 198 -5.45 -31.46 -5.42
CA LEU A 198 -4.31 -30.70 -4.91
C LEU A 198 -4.65 -29.22 -4.71
N THR A 199 -5.21 -28.58 -5.74
CA THR A 199 -5.56 -27.16 -5.68
C THR A 199 -6.62 -26.88 -4.62
N SER A 200 -7.64 -27.74 -4.51
CA SER A 200 -8.65 -27.62 -3.45
C SER A 200 -8.10 -27.85 -2.05
N PHE A 201 -7.14 -28.76 -1.87
CA PHE A 201 -6.45 -28.94 -0.58
C PHE A 201 -5.66 -27.69 -0.19
N ILE A 202 -4.86 -27.14 -1.10
CA ILE A 202 -4.06 -25.93 -0.85
C ILE A 202 -4.99 -24.76 -0.52
N GLN A 203 -6.05 -24.57 -1.31
CA GLN A 203 -7.03 -23.51 -1.08
C GLN A 203 -7.70 -23.64 0.30
N GLU A 204 -8.12 -24.85 0.71
CA GLU A 204 -8.72 -25.08 2.03
C GLU A 204 -7.73 -24.78 3.17
N ARG A 205 -6.45 -25.14 3.00
CA ARG A 205 -5.44 -24.93 4.04
C ARG A 205 -5.04 -23.48 4.19
N LEU A 206 -5.00 -22.74 3.09
CA LEU A 206 -4.54 -21.36 3.06
C LEU A 206 -5.71 -20.37 2.98
N SER A 207 -6.97 -20.81 3.08
CA SER A 207 -8.13 -19.93 3.00
C SER A 207 -8.14 -18.86 4.11
N GLY A 208 -7.66 -19.22 5.30
CA GLY A 208 -7.49 -18.29 6.41
C GLY A 208 -6.48 -17.17 6.15
N LEU A 209 -5.68 -17.31 5.08
CA LEU A 209 -4.65 -16.36 4.64
C LEU A 209 -5.07 -15.60 3.39
N GLY A 210 -6.34 -15.71 2.97
CA GLY A 210 -6.85 -15.05 1.77
C GLY A 210 -6.60 -15.82 0.47
N ALA A 211 -6.20 -17.10 0.52
CA ALA A 211 -5.98 -17.88 -0.69
C ALA A 211 -7.26 -18.05 -1.53
N THR A 212 -7.24 -17.46 -2.73
CA THR A 212 -8.27 -17.66 -3.75
C THR A 212 -7.84 -18.71 -4.76
N SER A 213 -8.78 -19.26 -5.54
CA SER A 213 -8.47 -20.21 -6.61
C SER A 213 -7.46 -19.65 -7.62
N THR A 214 -7.51 -18.34 -7.88
CA THR A 214 -6.59 -17.65 -8.81
C THR A 214 -5.18 -17.59 -8.25
N LEU A 215 -5.02 -17.20 -6.98
CA LEU A 215 -3.71 -17.14 -6.32
C LEU A 215 -3.06 -18.52 -6.20
N VAL A 216 -3.86 -19.55 -5.87
CA VAL A 216 -3.39 -20.94 -5.82
C VAL A 216 -2.93 -21.41 -7.20
N ALA A 217 -3.69 -21.11 -8.26
CA ALA A 217 -3.29 -21.47 -9.62
C ALA A 217 -1.97 -20.79 -10.04
N GLN A 218 -1.80 -19.50 -9.74
CA GLN A 218 -0.54 -18.78 -10.00
C GLN A 218 0.64 -19.36 -9.19
N GLY A 219 0.40 -19.67 -7.91
CA GLY A 219 1.41 -20.30 -7.05
C GLY A 219 1.82 -21.69 -7.56
N MET A 220 0.87 -22.48 -8.07
CA MET A 220 1.12 -23.79 -8.67
C MET A 220 1.91 -23.67 -9.97
N LEU A 221 1.60 -22.69 -10.82
CA LEU A 221 2.38 -22.43 -12.04
C LEU A 221 3.84 -22.11 -11.71
N ASN A 222 4.08 -21.26 -10.71
CA ASN A 222 5.44 -20.93 -10.25
C ASN A 222 6.13 -22.15 -9.65
N PHE A 223 5.42 -22.94 -8.85
CA PHE A 223 5.95 -24.17 -8.28
C PHE A 223 6.36 -25.17 -9.37
N ASN A 224 5.49 -25.43 -10.35
CA ASN A 224 5.78 -26.36 -11.45
C ASN A 224 6.96 -25.89 -12.34
N ALA A 225 7.26 -24.59 -12.36
CA ALA A 225 8.40 -24.05 -13.09
C ALA A 225 9.75 -24.24 -12.38
N VAL A 226 9.76 -24.44 -11.05
CA VAL A 226 10.99 -24.55 -10.23
C VAL A 226 11.14 -25.90 -9.53
N HIS A 227 10.07 -26.68 -9.42
CA HIS A 227 10.09 -28.00 -8.80
C HIS A 227 10.64 -29.02 -9.81
N GLU A 228 11.92 -29.32 -9.68
CA GLU A 228 12.62 -30.31 -10.51
C GLU A 228 12.51 -31.70 -9.89
N SER A 229 11.33 -32.32 -9.96
CA SER A 229 11.12 -33.70 -9.48
C SER A 229 10.14 -34.47 -10.36
N ASP A 230 10.49 -35.71 -10.67
CA ASP A 230 9.60 -36.67 -11.34
C ASP A 230 8.59 -37.32 -10.36
N GLN A 231 8.66 -36.96 -9.08
CA GLN A 231 7.79 -37.52 -8.05
C GLN A 231 6.36 -37.01 -8.21
N GLN A 232 5.43 -37.95 -8.05
CA GLN A 232 4.02 -37.61 -7.96
C GLN A 232 3.73 -36.90 -6.64
N PRO A 233 2.67 -36.08 -6.56
CA PRO A 233 2.40 -35.30 -5.35
C PRO A 233 2.32 -36.14 -4.07
N TRP A 234 1.78 -37.35 -4.13
CA TRP A 234 1.68 -38.21 -2.96
C TRP A 234 3.01 -38.73 -2.42
N ASP A 235 4.10 -38.60 -3.18
CA ASP A 235 5.46 -38.99 -2.79
C ASP A 235 6.33 -37.78 -2.40
N TRP A 236 5.75 -36.56 -2.39
CA TRP A 236 6.48 -35.35 -2.01
C TRP A 236 6.95 -35.37 -0.56
N ASP A 237 8.20 -34.99 -0.38
CA ASP A 237 8.84 -34.79 0.91
C ASP A 237 8.56 -33.39 1.49
N ALA A 238 9.03 -33.15 2.72
CA ALA A 238 8.90 -31.85 3.37
C ALA A 238 9.55 -30.72 2.54
N ALA A 239 10.68 -30.98 1.88
CA ALA A 239 11.35 -29.99 1.05
C ALA A 239 10.47 -29.52 -0.11
N SER A 240 9.76 -30.45 -0.77
CA SER A 240 8.80 -30.13 -1.83
C SER A 240 7.62 -29.30 -1.29
N LEU A 241 7.11 -29.61 -0.10
CA LEU A 241 6.04 -28.83 0.53
C LEU A 241 6.47 -27.44 0.98
N HIS A 242 7.70 -27.30 1.48
CA HIS A 242 8.28 -25.99 1.82
C HIS A 242 8.53 -25.14 0.57
N LEU A 243 8.98 -25.75 -0.54
CA LEU A 243 9.09 -25.06 -1.82
C LEU A 243 7.71 -24.60 -2.33
N LEU A 244 6.70 -25.46 -2.22
CA LEU A 244 5.32 -25.09 -2.52
C LEU A 244 4.84 -23.94 -1.62
N GLY A 245 5.16 -23.98 -0.33
CA GLY A 245 4.89 -22.92 0.62
C GLY A 245 5.51 -21.59 0.21
N LYS A 246 6.78 -21.58 -0.19
CA LYS A 246 7.48 -20.42 -0.75
C LYS A 246 6.79 -19.86 -2.00
N CYS A 247 6.40 -20.73 -2.94
CA CYS A 247 5.66 -20.32 -4.13
C CYS A 247 4.30 -19.70 -3.77
N MET A 248 3.57 -20.27 -2.82
CA MET A 248 2.30 -19.70 -2.33
C MET A 248 2.51 -18.36 -1.63
N ARG A 249 3.56 -18.24 -0.81
CA ARG A 249 3.91 -17.00 -0.10
C ARG A 249 4.15 -15.83 -1.05
N THR A 250 4.77 -16.05 -2.22
CA THR A 250 4.92 -14.98 -3.24
C THR A 250 3.60 -14.43 -3.78
N GLN A 251 2.54 -15.23 -3.77
CA GLN A 251 1.23 -14.83 -4.27
C GLN A 251 0.35 -14.25 -3.15
N LEU A 252 0.43 -14.83 -1.95
CA LEU A 252 -0.37 -14.41 -0.80
C LEU A 252 0.17 -13.14 -0.14
N PHE A 253 1.50 -13.01 -0.09
CA PHE A 253 2.19 -11.93 0.61
C PHE A 253 3.28 -11.33 -0.28
N PRO A 254 2.91 -10.52 -1.29
CA PRO A 254 3.90 -9.73 -2.01
C PRO A 254 4.57 -8.74 -1.06
N ILE A 255 5.91 -8.63 -1.14
CA ILE A 255 6.72 -7.80 -0.23
C ILE A 255 7.45 -6.73 -1.04
N VAL A 256 7.29 -5.48 -0.61
CA VAL A 256 8.03 -4.31 -1.08
C VAL A 256 8.92 -3.82 0.06
N TYR A 257 10.09 -3.25 -0.23
CA TYR A 257 11.05 -2.90 0.81
C TYR A 257 11.20 -1.38 0.97
N ALA A 258 11.00 -0.89 2.18
CA ALA A 258 11.38 0.45 2.58
C ALA A 258 12.80 0.43 3.14
N ALA A 259 13.79 0.80 2.33
CA ALA A 259 15.17 0.96 2.77
C ALA A 259 15.27 2.22 3.64
N ASN A 260 15.02 2.09 4.94
CA ASN A 260 14.90 3.23 5.84
C ASN A 260 16.25 3.64 6.44
N LYS A 261 16.31 4.85 7.00
CA LYS A 261 17.53 5.49 7.54
C LYS A 261 18.58 5.80 6.47
N MET A 262 18.13 6.07 5.25
CA MET A 262 19.02 6.41 4.13
C MET A 262 19.80 7.71 4.33
N ASP A 263 19.36 8.57 5.23
CA ASP A 263 20.07 9.77 5.65
C ASP A 263 21.41 9.48 6.36
N ILE A 264 21.58 8.30 6.94
CA ILE A 264 22.81 7.87 7.62
C ILE A 264 23.42 6.60 7.02
N ALA A 265 22.80 6.05 5.98
CA ALA A 265 23.30 4.86 5.30
C ALA A 265 24.54 5.19 4.44
N PRO A 266 25.48 4.24 4.30
CA PRO A 266 26.59 4.40 3.36
C PRO A 266 26.05 4.43 1.91
N PRO A 267 26.73 5.16 0.99
CA PRO A 267 26.31 5.22 -0.40
C PRO A 267 26.42 3.85 -1.08
N GLY A 268 25.53 3.58 -2.04
CA GLY A 268 25.56 2.37 -2.87
C GLY A 268 24.91 1.11 -2.26
N VAL A 269 24.27 1.21 -1.08
CA VAL A 269 23.60 0.05 -0.45
C VAL A 269 22.49 -0.52 -1.35
N LEU A 270 21.65 0.34 -1.93
CA LEU A 270 20.51 -0.08 -2.77
C LEU A 270 20.97 -0.73 -4.08
N ASP A 271 22.13 -0.37 -4.61
CA ASP A 271 22.66 -0.91 -5.86
C ASP A 271 22.94 -2.43 -5.77
N SER A 272 23.03 -2.97 -4.54
CA SER A 272 23.26 -4.39 -4.27
C SER A 272 21.99 -5.26 -4.28
N PHE A 273 20.82 -4.67 -4.55
CA PHE A 273 19.52 -5.36 -4.57
C PHE A 273 18.70 -5.08 -5.84
N PRO A 274 19.26 -5.32 -7.05
CA PRO A 274 18.57 -5.01 -8.31
C PRO A 274 17.36 -5.91 -8.59
N ASP A 275 17.25 -7.05 -7.90
CA ASP A 275 16.18 -8.04 -7.99
C ASP A 275 15.01 -7.73 -7.05
N ARG A 276 15.11 -6.69 -6.23
CA ARG A 276 14.13 -6.33 -5.21
C ARG A 276 13.56 -4.94 -5.47
N THR A 277 12.25 -4.77 -5.31
CA THR A 277 11.63 -3.43 -5.33
C THR A 277 11.91 -2.73 -4.01
N MET A 278 12.98 -1.93 -3.97
CA MET A 278 13.41 -1.18 -2.79
C MET A 278 13.31 0.33 -3.02
N VAL A 279 12.71 1.05 -2.07
CA VAL A 279 12.64 2.52 -2.09
C VAL A 279 13.42 3.09 -0.92
N ALA A 280 14.37 3.98 -1.23
CA ALA A 280 15.11 4.75 -0.22
C ALA A 280 14.15 5.59 0.60
N CYS A 281 14.17 5.44 1.93
CA CYS A 281 13.24 6.06 2.86
C CYS A 281 13.97 6.76 4.01
N MET A 282 13.41 7.89 4.45
CA MET A 282 13.85 8.66 5.61
C MET A 282 12.64 8.94 6.51
N ALA A 283 12.17 7.92 7.24
CA ALA A 283 10.95 8.02 8.03
C ALA A 283 11.01 9.07 9.14
N ASP A 284 12.16 9.24 9.78
CA ASP A 284 12.34 10.25 10.84
C ASP A 284 12.32 11.68 10.27
N MET A 285 12.93 11.88 9.10
CA MET A 285 12.86 13.13 8.34
C MET A 285 11.41 13.47 7.97
N GLU A 286 10.67 12.52 7.40
CA GLU A 286 9.27 12.72 7.04
C GLU A 286 8.44 13.08 8.29
N LEU A 287 8.60 12.36 9.40
CA LEU A 287 7.88 12.65 10.63
C LEU A 287 8.20 14.06 11.16
N ALA A 288 9.46 14.49 11.10
CA ALA A 288 9.88 15.81 11.51
C ALA A 288 9.25 16.91 10.64
N LEU A 289 9.27 16.77 9.31
CA LEU A 289 8.67 17.71 8.36
C LEU A 289 7.15 17.80 8.55
N ARG A 290 6.49 16.66 8.71
CA ARG A 290 5.05 16.56 8.98
C ARG A 290 4.66 17.26 10.29
N ARG A 291 5.44 17.04 11.36
CA ARG A 291 5.23 17.73 12.66
C ARG A 291 5.46 19.24 12.55
N ALA A 292 6.51 19.67 11.85
CA ALA A 292 6.78 21.08 11.61
C ALA A 292 5.63 21.76 10.84
N THR A 293 5.05 21.07 9.86
CA THR A 293 3.87 21.52 9.11
C THR A 293 2.65 21.67 10.02
N SER A 294 2.37 20.64 10.84
CA SER A 294 1.25 20.67 11.80
C SER A 294 1.40 21.78 12.87
N SER A 295 2.63 22.20 13.13
CA SER A 295 2.94 23.30 14.07
C SER A 295 2.94 24.68 13.40
N GLY A 296 2.60 24.77 12.11
CA GLY A 296 2.58 26.04 11.36
C GLY A 296 3.97 26.63 11.12
N LEU A 297 5.04 25.83 11.16
CA LEU A 297 6.41 26.31 10.95
C LEU A 297 6.78 26.34 9.46
N ILE A 298 6.30 25.36 8.71
CA ILE A 298 6.63 25.16 7.30
C ILE A 298 5.37 24.81 6.50
N ASP A 299 5.43 25.07 5.20
CA ASP A 299 4.51 24.51 4.21
C ASP A 299 5.23 23.37 3.47
N TYR A 300 4.84 22.13 3.78
CA TYR A 300 5.40 20.91 3.21
C TYR A 300 4.29 19.94 2.84
N GLN A 301 4.38 19.44 1.61
CA GLN A 301 3.55 18.38 1.09
C GLN A 301 4.38 17.10 1.00
N SER A 302 3.79 15.98 1.46
CA SER A 302 4.49 14.69 1.47
C SER A 302 4.93 14.30 0.07
N GLY A 303 6.19 13.91 -0.08
CA GLY A 303 6.80 13.59 -1.38
C GLY A 303 7.46 14.77 -2.08
N SER A 304 7.29 16.01 -1.60
CA SER A 304 8.01 17.17 -2.12
C SER A 304 9.51 17.09 -1.81
N SER A 305 10.33 17.59 -2.73
CA SER A 305 11.79 17.69 -2.57
C SER A 305 12.22 18.94 -1.79
N THR A 306 11.28 19.82 -1.46
CA THR A 306 11.50 21.09 -0.76
C THR A 306 10.31 21.45 0.12
N PHE A 307 10.49 22.42 1.01
CA PHE A 307 9.43 23.06 1.77
C PHE A 307 9.66 24.56 1.89
N GLU A 308 8.61 25.31 2.19
CA GLU A 308 8.68 26.75 2.42
C GLU A 308 8.49 27.09 3.90
N LEU A 309 9.10 28.18 4.37
CA LEU A 309 8.87 28.65 5.74
C LEU A 309 7.60 29.51 5.77
N GLN A 310 6.74 29.30 6.77
CA GLN A 310 5.60 30.20 6.95
C GLN A 310 6.08 31.59 7.39
N LYS A 311 5.44 32.63 6.85
CA LYS A 311 5.82 34.04 7.07
C LYS A 311 5.79 34.45 8.55
N ASP A 312 4.91 33.83 9.33
CA ASP A 312 4.70 34.13 10.75
C ASP A 312 5.45 33.15 11.69
N ALA A 313 6.29 32.25 11.14
CA ALA A 313 6.97 31.23 11.93
C ALA A 313 8.07 31.84 12.84
N THR A 314 7.90 31.70 14.16
CA THR A 314 8.92 32.11 15.13
C THR A 314 9.89 30.95 15.42
N LEU A 315 11.02 30.95 14.72
CA LEU A 315 12.04 29.90 14.83
C LEU A 315 13.23 30.35 15.70
N ASN A 316 13.66 29.49 16.61
CA ASN A 316 14.94 29.66 17.30
C ASN A 316 16.14 29.27 16.39
N ASP A 317 17.36 29.63 16.78
CA ASP A 317 18.54 29.40 15.95
C ASP A 317 18.83 27.90 15.70
N ALA A 318 18.50 27.03 16.66
CA ALA A 318 18.66 25.58 16.50
C ALA A 318 17.67 25.02 15.47
N GLN A 319 16.41 25.45 15.51
CA GLN A 319 15.36 25.08 14.55
C GLN A 319 15.69 25.58 13.15
N LYS A 320 16.17 26.82 13.00
CA LYS A 320 16.60 27.35 11.70
C LYS A 320 17.72 26.52 11.08
N LYS A 321 18.74 26.17 11.87
CA LYS A 321 19.85 25.31 11.42
C LYS A 321 19.37 23.90 11.07
N ALA A 322 18.48 23.32 11.89
CA ALA A 322 17.91 22.01 11.63
C ALA A 322 17.10 21.99 10.33
N LEU A 323 16.20 22.96 10.13
CA LEU A 323 15.39 23.08 8.91
C LEU A 323 16.26 23.30 7.67
N ALA A 324 17.31 24.13 7.76
CA ALA A 324 18.24 24.31 6.64
C ALA A 324 18.91 22.98 6.23
N HIS A 325 19.40 22.21 7.21
CA HIS A 325 20.01 20.89 6.97
C HIS A 325 19.01 19.86 6.44
N MET A 326 17.78 19.87 6.94
CA MET A 326 16.71 19.02 6.43
C MET A 326 16.38 19.34 4.96
N ASN A 327 16.29 20.62 4.59
CA ASN A 327 16.00 21.02 3.22
C ASN A 327 17.11 20.63 2.24
N GLU A 328 18.39 20.78 2.63
CA GLU A 328 19.54 20.34 1.82
C GLU A 328 19.48 18.83 1.53
N ARG A 329 19.18 18.03 2.57
CA ARG A 329 19.03 16.57 2.43
C ARG A 329 17.80 16.18 1.62
N LEU A 330 16.68 16.88 1.79
CA LEU A 330 15.47 16.62 1.05
C LEU A 330 15.66 16.88 -0.45
N GLN A 331 16.39 17.95 -0.79
CA GLN A 331 16.75 18.27 -2.17
C GLN A 331 17.71 17.25 -2.77
N SER A 332 18.74 16.84 -2.04
CA SER A 332 19.73 15.88 -2.54
C SER A 332 19.14 14.47 -2.74
N ALA A 333 18.19 14.07 -1.89
CA ALA A 333 17.48 12.80 -1.99
C ALA A 333 16.23 12.84 -2.89
N ASN A 334 15.83 14.02 -3.37
CA ASN A 334 14.59 14.25 -4.12
C ASN A 334 13.34 13.74 -3.38
N GLY A 335 13.22 14.10 -2.09
CA GLY A 335 12.13 13.70 -1.20
C GLY A 335 12.55 12.71 -0.12
N THR A 336 11.61 12.34 0.76
CA THR A 336 11.84 11.38 1.86
C THR A 336 11.61 9.92 1.45
N GLY A 337 11.03 9.69 0.28
CA GLY A 337 10.72 8.36 -0.28
C GLY A 337 9.46 7.69 0.25
N LEU A 338 8.86 8.17 1.35
CA LEU A 338 7.66 7.54 1.93
C LEU A 338 6.43 7.63 1.00
N ALA A 339 6.14 8.83 0.49
CA ALA A 339 5.04 9.03 -0.46
C ALA A 339 5.27 8.25 -1.77
N LYS A 340 6.51 8.25 -2.27
CA LYS A 340 6.92 7.50 -3.46
C LYS A 340 6.71 6.00 -3.28
N LEU A 341 7.11 5.45 -2.13
CA LEU A 341 6.91 4.03 -1.83
C LEU A 341 5.42 3.66 -1.79
N LEU A 342 4.58 4.48 -1.13
CA LEU A 342 3.14 4.22 -1.09
C LEU A 342 2.48 4.33 -2.47
N ASP A 343 2.94 5.25 -3.32
CA ASP A 343 2.53 5.37 -4.72
C ASP A 343 2.89 4.11 -5.52
N GLU A 344 4.16 3.66 -5.48
CA GLU A 344 4.62 2.46 -6.18
C GLU A 344 3.88 1.19 -5.68
N VAL A 345 3.67 1.09 -4.38
CA VAL A 345 2.91 -0.03 -3.78
C VAL A 345 1.48 -0.05 -4.29
N LEU A 346 0.81 1.10 -4.33
CA LEU A 346 -0.59 1.15 -4.71
C LEU A 346 -0.80 0.98 -6.22
N PHE A 347 -0.03 1.71 -7.03
CA PHE A 347 -0.29 1.80 -8.47
C PHE A 347 0.50 0.78 -9.28
N ASP A 348 1.72 0.40 -8.87
CA ASP A 348 2.56 -0.53 -9.64
C ASP A 348 2.46 -1.96 -9.10
N GLN A 349 2.57 -2.15 -7.78
CA GLN A 349 2.57 -3.49 -7.18
C GLN A 349 1.16 -4.07 -7.11
N LEU A 350 0.21 -3.29 -6.60
CA LEU A 350 -1.18 -3.71 -6.53
C LEU A 350 -1.96 -3.47 -7.83
N ASN A 351 -1.41 -2.76 -8.81
CA ASN A 351 -2.08 -2.42 -10.07
C ASN A 351 -3.48 -1.84 -9.87
N HIS A 352 -3.59 -0.79 -9.05
CA HIS A 352 -4.84 -0.08 -8.84
C HIS A 352 -4.92 1.21 -9.67
N ILE A 353 -6.13 1.73 -9.84
CA ILE A 353 -6.48 2.99 -10.49
C ILE A 353 -7.48 3.75 -9.63
N VAL A 354 -7.67 5.05 -9.91
CA VAL A 354 -8.61 5.91 -9.21
C VAL A 354 -9.79 6.25 -10.11
N VAL A 355 -10.99 5.90 -9.66
CA VAL A 355 -12.24 6.15 -10.40
C VAL A 355 -13.22 6.97 -9.56
N TYR A 356 -14.06 7.76 -10.22
CA TYR A 356 -14.90 8.78 -9.59
C TYR A 356 -16.38 8.51 -9.89
N PRO A 357 -17.10 7.79 -9.01
CA PRO A 357 -18.54 7.63 -9.16
C PRO A 357 -19.27 8.94 -8.87
N VAL A 358 -20.30 9.24 -9.66
CA VAL A 358 -21.14 10.44 -9.52
C VAL A 358 -22.61 10.10 -9.71
N GLN A 359 -23.51 10.95 -9.22
CA GLN A 359 -24.95 10.79 -9.47
C GLN A 359 -25.42 11.63 -10.67
N ASP A 360 -24.77 12.76 -10.94
CA ASP A 360 -25.02 13.61 -12.11
C ASP A 360 -23.79 13.63 -13.04
N GLU A 361 -23.98 13.23 -14.29
CA GLU A 361 -22.95 13.13 -15.34
C GLU A 361 -22.57 14.48 -15.96
N THR A 362 -23.36 15.52 -15.74
CA THR A 362 -23.16 16.86 -16.32
C THR A 362 -22.38 17.76 -15.38
N HIS A 363 -22.73 17.75 -14.10
CA HIS A 363 -22.12 18.58 -13.05
C HIS A 363 -21.15 17.79 -12.16
N TRP A 364 -21.12 16.46 -12.31
CA TRP A 364 -20.26 15.54 -11.55
C TRP A 364 -20.47 15.66 -10.05
N VAL A 365 -21.74 15.71 -9.62
CA VAL A 365 -22.14 15.84 -8.22
C VAL A 365 -22.77 14.55 -7.68
N ASP A 366 -22.76 14.40 -6.35
CA ASP A 366 -23.61 13.42 -5.63
C ASP A 366 -25.02 13.97 -5.36
N GLY A 367 -25.83 13.19 -4.65
CA GLY A 367 -27.20 13.55 -4.29
C GLY A 367 -27.32 14.73 -3.32
N ASP A 368 -26.22 15.08 -2.64
CA ASP A 368 -26.12 16.25 -1.77
C ASP A 368 -25.61 17.49 -2.53
N GLY A 369 -25.31 17.35 -3.83
CA GLY A 369 -24.77 18.42 -4.67
C GLY A 369 -23.26 18.64 -4.57
N ARG A 370 -22.53 17.74 -3.89
CA ARG A 370 -21.06 17.84 -3.73
C ARG A 370 -20.36 17.37 -4.99
N VAL A 371 -19.43 18.16 -5.51
CA VAL A 371 -18.69 17.84 -6.74
C VAL A 371 -17.64 16.74 -6.48
N LEU A 372 -17.66 15.63 -7.22
CA LEU A 372 -16.69 14.52 -7.13
C LEU A 372 -16.30 14.15 -5.68
N PRO A 373 -17.29 13.77 -4.85
CA PRO A 373 -17.06 13.56 -3.43
C PRO A 373 -16.23 12.31 -3.16
N ASP A 374 -16.41 11.27 -3.98
CA ASP A 374 -15.73 10.00 -3.86
C ASP A 374 -14.64 9.84 -4.92
N ALA A 375 -13.51 9.26 -4.49
CA ALA A 375 -12.42 8.83 -5.35
C ALA A 375 -12.05 7.42 -4.90
N LEU A 376 -12.51 6.42 -5.66
CA LEU A 376 -12.38 5.01 -5.29
C LEU A 376 -11.12 4.43 -5.90
N VAL A 377 -10.33 3.80 -5.05
CA VAL A 377 -9.13 3.04 -5.44
C VAL A 377 -9.58 1.61 -5.75
N VAL A 378 -9.41 1.19 -7.00
CA VAL A 378 -9.92 -0.08 -7.52
C VAL A 378 -8.87 -0.80 -8.36
N PRO A 379 -8.86 -2.14 -8.43
CA PRO A 379 -7.92 -2.84 -9.29
C PRO A 379 -8.19 -2.51 -10.76
N VAL A 380 -7.12 -2.49 -11.57
CA VAL A 380 -7.22 -2.49 -13.04
C VAL A 380 -8.06 -3.69 -13.49
N GLY A 381 -8.85 -3.52 -14.55
CA GLY A 381 -9.78 -4.55 -15.01
C GLY A 381 -11.15 -4.53 -14.33
N LEU A 382 -11.38 -3.66 -13.34
CA LEU A 382 -12.69 -3.57 -12.71
C LEU A 382 -13.75 -3.11 -13.72
N HIS A 383 -14.84 -3.85 -13.85
CA HIS A 383 -15.96 -3.49 -14.71
C HIS A 383 -16.93 -2.50 -14.03
N ALA A 384 -17.67 -1.73 -14.83
CA ALA A 384 -18.65 -0.73 -14.38
C ALA A 384 -19.70 -1.27 -13.40
N LYS A 385 -20.19 -2.50 -13.59
CA LYS A 385 -21.14 -3.13 -12.65
C LYS A 385 -20.50 -3.40 -11.29
N ALA A 386 -19.28 -3.91 -11.27
CA ALA A 386 -18.56 -4.18 -10.02
C ALA A 386 -18.18 -2.86 -9.30
N LEU A 387 -17.92 -1.78 -10.04
CA LEU A 387 -17.77 -0.44 -9.48
C LEU A 387 -19.04 0.03 -8.75
N ALA A 388 -20.23 -0.26 -9.30
CA ALA A 388 -21.48 0.04 -8.60
C ALA A 388 -21.57 -0.68 -7.25
N GLY A 389 -21.10 -1.93 -7.18
CA GLY A 389 -21.00 -2.69 -5.92
C GLY A 389 -20.01 -2.12 -4.92
N ARG A 390 -18.96 -1.44 -5.41
CA ARG A 390 -18.06 -0.66 -4.55
C ARG A 390 -18.79 0.49 -3.90
N VAL A 391 -19.70 1.17 -4.60
CA VAL A 391 -20.51 2.27 -4.04
C VAL A 391 -21.57 1.71 -3.08
N HIS A 392 -22.40 0.78 -3.53
CA HIS A 392 -23.42 0.11 -2.71
C HIS A 392 -23.88 -1.20 -3.36
N THR A 393 -24.16 -2.24 -2.57
CA THR A 393 -24.57 -3.56 -3.08
C THR A 393 -25.85 -3.52 -3.91
N ASP A 394 -26.80 -2.66 -3.54
CA ASP A 394 -28.06 -2.50 -4.28
C ASP A 394 -27.85 -1.90 -5.67
N LEU A 395 -26.85 -1.03 -5.84
CA LEU A 395 -26.52 -0.44 -7.14
C LEU A 395 -25.92 -1.48 -8.08
N GLU A 396 -25.18 -2.47 -7.55
CA GLU A 396 -24.68 -3.61 -8.33
C GLU A 396 -25.82 -4.53 -8.77
N ALA A 397 -26.72 -4.86 -7.84
CA ALA A 397 -27.85 -5.74 -8.12
C ALA A 397 -28.84 -5.11 -9.12
N GLY A 398 -29.08 -3.81 -9.00
CA GLY A 398 -29.96 -3.05 -9.87
C GLY A 398 -29.31 -2.55 -11.17
N PHE A 399 -28.00 -2.72 -11.36
CA PHE A 399 -27.26 -2.08 -12.46
C PHE A 399 -27.93 -2.25 -13.83
N ILE A 400 -28.33 -1.13 -14.44
CA ILE A 400 -28.94 -1.05 -15.77
C ILE A 400 -27.88 -0.65 -16.80
N ARG A 401 -27.16 0.45 -16.53
CA ARG A 401 -26.13 1.01 -17.42
C ARG A 401 -25.26 2.04 -16.68
N GLY A 402 -24.09 2.33 -17.21
CA GLY A 402 -23.28 3.48 -16.80
C GLY A 402 -23.33 4.60 -17.84
N VAL A 403 -23.03 5.83 -17.43
CA VAL A 403 -22.74 6.95 -18.34
C VAL A 403 -21.41 7.57 -17.94
N ASP A 404 -20.46 7.58 -18.86
CA ASP A 404 -19.18 8.26 -18.68
C ASP A 404 -19.41 9.78 -18.65
N GLY A 405 -19.08 10.42 -17.53
CA GLY A 405 -19.26 11.86 -17.32
C GLY A 405 -18.36 12.73 -18.19
N ARG A 406 -17.22 12.21 -18.68
CA ARG A 406 -16.30 12.93 -19.57
C ARG A 406 -16.75 12.85 -21.01
N THR A 407 -17.04 11.64 -21.52
CA THR A 407 -17.40 11.43 -22.94
C THR A 407 -18.89 11.46 -23.22
N ARG A 408 -19.74 11.42 -22.19
CA ARG A 408 -21.22 11.26 -22.25
C ARG A 408 -21.68 10.00 -22.97
N ARG A 409 -20.79 9.01 -23.11
CA ARG A 409 -21.13 7.72 -23.72
C ARG A 409 -21.80 6.82 -22.70
N VAL A 410 -22.80 6.08 -23.17
CA VAL A 410 -23.42 5.00 -22.37
C VAL A 410 -22.49 3.80 -22.40
N VAL A 411 -22.22 3.24 -21.23
CA VAL A 411 -21.38 2.05 -21.05
C VAL A 411 -22.19 0.89 -20.46
N GLY A 412 -21.85 -0.32 -20.88
CA GLY A 412 -22.47 -1.55 -20.41
C GLY A 412 -21.89 -2.05 -19.09
N ALA A 413 -22.43 -3.15 -18.57
CA ALA A 413 -21.98 -3.77 -17.32
C ALA A 413 -20.52 -4.23 -17.37
N ASP A 414 -20.08 -4.75 -18.52
CA ASP A 414 -18.74 -5.29 -18.76
C ASP A 414 -17.73 -4.25 -19.27
N HIS A 415 -18.09 -2.97 -19.22
CA HIS A 415 -17.14 -1.91 -19.56
C HIS A 415 -16.04 -1.84 -18.50
N GLU A 416 -14.80 -2.05 -18.93
CA GLU A 416 -13.61 -1.94 -18.09
C GLU A 416 -13.31 -0.46 -17.79
N MET A 417 -13.16 -0.14 -16.51
CA MET A 417 -12.87 1.21 -16.04
C MET A 417 -11.41 1.58 -16.31
N SER A 418 -11.19 2.85 -16.66
CA SER A 418 -9.86 3.45 -16.83
C SER A 418 -9.54 4.45 -15.71
N ASP A 419 -8.25 4.71 -15.50
CA ASP A 419 -7.81 5.67 -14.48
C ASP A 419 -8.35 7.08 -14.76
N GLY A 420 -8.88 7.73 -13.74
CA GLY A 420 -9.50 9.04 -13.85
C GLY A 420 -10.95 9.04 -14.34
N ASP A 421 -11.54 7.89 -14.65
CA ASP A 421 -12.92 7.83 -15.17
C ASP A 421 -13.92 8.43 -14.19
N VAL A 422 -14.89 9.15 -14.75
CA VAL A 422 -16.04 9.68 -14.01
C VAL A 422 -17.26 8.92 -14.46
N LEU A 423 -17.90 8.15 -13.58
CA LEU A 423 -19.01 7.27 -13.97
C LEU A 423 -20.29 7.60 -13.20
N LYS A 424 -21.36 7.88 -13.94
CA LYS A 424 -22.72 7.84 -13.40
C LYS A 424 -23.30 6.44 -13.51
N ILE A 425 -23.80 5.93 -12.40
CA ILE A 425 -24.44 4.61 -12.33
C ILE A 425 -25.96 4.78 -12.40
N HIS A 426 -26.61 4.03 -13.28
CA HIS A 426 -28.06 3.86 -13.28
C HIS A 426 -28.39 2.45 -12.78
N ALA A 427 -29.11 2.37 -11.66
CA ALA A 427 -29.55 1.13 -11.03
C ALA A 427 -31.03 1.20 -10.66
#